data_AF-A0A9Q0V8G4-F1
#
_entry.id   AF-A0A9Q0V8G4-F1
#
_cell.length_a   1.000
_cell.length_b   1.000
_cell.length_c   1.000
_cell.angle_alpha   90.00
_cell.angle_beta   90.00
_cell.angle_gamma   90.00
#
_symmetry.space_group_name_H-M   'P 1'
#
loop_
_entity.id
_entity.type
_entity.pdbx_description
1 polymer ?
#
loop_
_entity_poly.entity_id
_entity_poly.type
_entity_poly.pdbx_seq_one_letter_code
_entity_poly.pdbx_strand_id
1 'polypeptide(L)'
;MEAANQARIDVAEAKMKGEIGSKLRAGRTQQNAAKVDAETKIIATQRQGDGKKEEIKVMTEVKIYENHREAEVAEANADLAKKKAGWSMEAQVAEVEATKAVSLRDAELQIEVERMNALTTTEKLKAQLLSKASVQEANWELYRKQKAAEAILYEKEREAEAKKAAADAAFYSRQQVADGEFYAKRKEAEGLVAVAQAQGVYLRTLLDALGGNYAALRDYLMINGGLYREIAKINSDAVQGLQPKISIWTNGKGGVRNDGAGEGNAMEEVAGVYKMLPPLFKTVQEQTGMLPPPWMGSLTDSGNSNMK
;
A
#
# COMPACT_ATOMS: atom_id res chain seq x y z
N MET A 1 -98.09 41.53 181.02
CA MET A 1 -97.82 40.34 180.20
C MET A 1 -98.13 40.65 178.73
N GLU A 2 -97.27 41.39 178.02
CA GLU A 2 -97.44 41.66 176.56
C GLU A 2 -96.13 41.58 175.76
N ALA A 3 -94.98 41.36 176.42
CA ALA A 3 -93.67 41.26 175.76
C ALA A 3 -93.39 39.88 175.11
N ALA A 4 -94.19 38.85 175.39
CA ALA A 4 -93.92 37.48 174.92
C ALA A 4 -94.54 37.13 173.56
N ASN A 5 -95.58 37.85 173.11
CA ASN A 5 -96.22 37.59 171.82
C ASN A 5 -95.56 38.35 170.65
N GLN A 6 -94.96 39.52 170.90
CA GLN A 6 -94.27 40.30 169.85
C GLN A 6 -93.00 39.58 169.34
N ALA A 7 -92.27 38.87 170.21
CA ALA A 7 -91.03 38.18 169.85
C ALA A 7 -91.22 36.97 168.92
N ARG A 8 -92.40 36.35 168.87
CA ARG A 8 -92.68 35.22 167.95
C ARG A 8 -92.93 35.66 166.52
N ILE A 9 -93.46 36.87 166.32
CA ILE A 9 -93.77 37.42 164.99
C ILE A 9 -92.47 37.87 164.28
N ASP A 10 -91.57 38.53 165.01
CA ASP A 10 -90.28 39.00 164.45
C ASP A 10 -89.35 37.84 164.05
N VAL A 11 -89.40 36.71 164.76
CA VAL A 11 -88.60 35.51 164.44
C VAL A 11 -89.11 34.80 163.17
N ALA A 12 -90.42 34.87 162.89
CA ALA A 12 -91.00 34.29 161.68
C ALA A 12 -90.69 35.14 160.42
N GLU A 13 -90.76 36.47 160.53
CA GLU A 13 -90.40 37.37 159.42
C GLU A 13 -88.91 37.32 159.06
N ALA A 14 -88.03 37.19 160.07
CA ALA A 14 -86.59 37.06 159.83
C ALA A 14 -86.23 35.78 159.06
N LYS A 15 -86.88 34.65 159.37
CA LYS A 15 -86.69 33.39 158.64
C LYS A 15 -87.16 33.49 157.19
N MET A 16 -88.29 34.15 156.94
CA MET A 16 -88.82 34.33 155.59
C MET A 16 -87.91 35.21 154.71
N LYS A 17 -87.36 36.31 155.25
CA LYS A 17 -86.38 37.15 154.53
C LYS A 17 -85.07 36.44 154.22
N GLY A 18 -84.59 35.57 155.11
CA GLY A 18 -83.38 34.77 154.89
C GLY A 18 -83.53 33.74 153.77
N GLU A 19 -84.63 32.98 153.78
CA GLU A 19 -84.90 31.97 152.74
C GLU A 19 -85.11 32.60 151.35
N ILE A 20 -85.83 33.72 151.27
CA ILE A 20 -86.03 34.45 150.00
C ILE A 20 -84.70 35.00 149.47
N GLY A 21 -83.84 35.54 150.34
CA GLY A 21 -82.50 36.01 149.95
C GLY A 21 -81.58 34.89 149.45
N SER A 22 -81.71 33.67 150.00
CA SER A 22 -80.94 32.50 149.56
C SER A 22 -81.37 32.01 148.17
N LYS A 23 -82.68 31.90 147.91
CA LYS A 23 -83.22 31.47 146.61
C LYS A 23 -82.97 32.50 145.51
N LEU A 24 -83.03 33.79 145.82
CA LEU A 24 -82.73 34.86 144.86
C LEU A 24 -81.25 34.83 144.42
N ARG A 25 -80.33 34.57 145.36
CA ARG A 25 -78.90 34.40 145.03
C ARG A 25 -78.65 33.16 144.18
N ALA A 26 -79.28 32.04 144.50
CA ALA A 26 -79.19 30.80 143.71
C ALA A 26 -79.73 30.97 142.28
N GLY A 27 -80.88 31.64 142.11
CA GLY A 27 -81.42 31.94 140.78
C GLY A 27 -80.52 32.88 139.97
N ARG A 28 -79.83 33.83 140.63
CA ARG A 28 -78.91 34.75 139.97
C ARG A 28 -77.59 34.11 139.58
N THR A 29 -77.05 33.18 140.38
CA THR A 29 -75.89 32.36 139.98
C THR A 29 -76.25 31.45 138.81
N GLN A 30 -77.44 30.85 138.80
CA GLN A 30 -77.86 29.99 137.69
C GLN A 30 -78.10 30.76 136.39
N GLN A 31 -78.66 31.98 136.45
CA GLN A 31 -78.75 32.87 135.29
C GLN A 31 -77.39 33.33 134.78
N ASN A 32 -76.45 33.67 135.68
CA ASN A 32 -75.11 34.09 135.27
C ASN A 32 -74.33 32.94 134.64
N ALA A 33 -74.43 31.72 135.17
CA ALA A 33 -73.80 30.54 134.57
C ALA A 33 -74.36 30.27 133.16
N ALA A 34 -75.68 30.33 132.98
CA ALA A 34 -76.31 30.15 131.67
C ALA A 34 -75.90 31.23 130.65
N LYS A 35 -75.74 32.49 131.08
CA LYS A 35 -75.26 33.57 130.21
C LYS A 35 -73.81 33.36 129.78
N VAL A 36 -72.93 33.00 130.70
CA VAL A 36 -71.51 32.74 130.40
C VAL A 36 -71.36 31.54 129.47
N ASP A 37 -72.12 30.45 129.67
CA ASP A 37 -72.09 29.28 128.78
C ASP A 37 -72.61 29.60 127.36
N ALA A 38 -73.65 30.43 127.27
CA ALA A 38 -74.17 30.88 125.97
C ALA A 38 -73.15 31.77 125.25
N GLU A 39 -72.55 32.73 125.94
CA GLU A 39 -71.48 33.60 125.40
C GLU A 39 -70.25 32.79 124.98
N THR A 40 -69.85 31.80 125.78
CA THR A 40 -68.71 30.92 125.48
C THR A 40 -68.98 30.04 124.25
N LYS A 41 -70.20 29.49 124.12
CA LYS A 41 -70.59 28.75 122.91
C LYS A 41 -70.58 29.64 121.66
N ILE A 42 -71.10 30.87 121.76
CA ILE A 42 -71.09 31.82 120.63
C ILE A 42 -69.66 32.13 120.22
N ILE A 43 -68.78 32.47 121.18
CA ILE A 43 -67.36 32.77 120.90
C ILE A 43 -66.63 31.56 120.32
N ALA A 44 -66.90 30.35 120.83
CA ALA A 44 -66.31 29.11 120.29
C ALA A 44 -66.75 28.86 118.84
N THR A 45 -68.05 29.01 118.55
CA THR A 45 -68.56 28.87 117.17
C THR A 45 -68.04 29.95 116.23
N GLN A 46 -67.87 31.19 116.72
CA GLN A 46 -67.36 32.29 115.92
C GLN A 46 -65.87 32.11 115.61
N ARG A 47 -65.04 31.72 116.59
CA ARG A 47 -63.63 31.36 116.38
C ARG A 47 -63.46 30.18 115.41
N GLN A 48 -64.34 29.19 115.48
CA GLN A 48 -64.31 28.06 114.55
C GLN A 48 -64.72 28.49 113.13
N GLY A 49 -65.68 29.39 112.99
CA GLY A 49 -66.07 29.98 111.71
C GLY A 49 -64.94 30.81 111.09
N ASP A 50 -64.26 31.63 111.89
CA ASP A 50 -63.14 32.45 111.44
C ASP A 50 -61.91 31.62 111.10
N GLY A 51 -61.60 30.59 111.90
CA GLY A 51 -60.54 29.63 111.60
C GLY A 51 -60.76 28.89 110.27
N LYS A 52 -62.00 28.42 110.02
CA LYS A 52 -62.36 27.77 108.74
C LYS A 52 -62.29 28.74 107.57
N LYS A 53 -62.68 30.02 107.74
CA LYS A 53 -62.55 31.02 106.68
C LYS A 53 -61.11 31.26 106.30
N GLU A 54 -60.23 31.36 107.29
CA GLU A 54 -58.81 31.61 107.02
C GLU A 54 -58.12 30.37 106.45
N GLU A 55 -58.49 29.17 106.89
CA GLU A 55 -58.03 27.91 106.29
C GLU A 55 -58.46 27.79 104.82
N ILE A 56 -59.72 28.13 104.50
CA ILE A 56 -60.20 28.16 103.11
C ILE A 56 -59.41 29.18 102.29
N LYS A 57 -59.17 30.39 102.80
CA LYS A 57 -58.39 31.41 102.09
C LYS A 57 -56.96 30.93 101.81
N VAL A 58 -56.26 30.44 102.83
CA VAL A 58 -54.88 29.93 102.66
C VAL A 58 -54.87 28.78 101.67
N MET A 59 -55.82 27.84 101.74
CA MET A 59 -55.94 26.74 100.78
C MET A 59 -56.23 27.25 99.36
N THR A 60 -57.07 28.29 99.19
CA THR A 60 -57.31 28.88 97.87
C THR A 60 -56.07 29.60 97.32
N GLU A 61 -55.32 30.31 98.15
CA GLU A 61 -54.09 30.99 97.76
C GLU A 61 -52.99 29.97 97.37
N VAL A 62 -52.83 28.90 98.14
CA VAL A 62 -51.92 27.79 97.81
C VAL A 62 -52.32 27.17 96.48
N LYS A 63 -53.60 26.88 96.26
CA LYS A 63 -54.09 26.26 95.01
C LYS A 63 -53.94 27.19 93.80
N ILE A 64 -54.12 28.50 93.98
CA ILE A 64 -53.87 29.50 92.93
C ILE A 64 -52.38 29.54 92.60
N TYR A 65 -51.50 29.49 93.60
CA TYR A 65 -50.06 29.45 93.39
C TYR A 65 -49.60 28.17 92.69
N GLU A 66 -50.12 27.01 93.09
CA GLU A 66 -49.87 25.72 92.44
C GLU A 66 -50.30 25.75 90.97
N ASN A 67 -51.53 26.20 90.68
CA ASN A 67 -52.02 26.34 89.31
C ASN A 67 -51.16 27.31 88.48
N HIS A 68 -50.71 28.42 89.06
CA HIS A 68 -49.83 29.36 88.38
C HIS A 68 -48.47 28.72 88.06
N ARG A 69 -47.87 28.00 89.00
CA ARG A 69 -46.61 27.28 88.74
C ARG A 69 -46.78 26.14 87.76
N GLU A 70 -47.88 25.40 87.81
CA GLU A 70 -48.17 24.38 86.82
C GLU A 70 -48.35 24.98 85.42
N ALA A 71 -49.03 26.13 85.29
CA ALA A 71 -49.18 26.83 84.02
C ALA A 71 -47.83 27.33 83.47
N GLU A 72 -46.99 27.91 84.32
CA GLU A 72 -45.65 28.37 83.91
C GLU A 72 -44.73 27.19 83.54
N VAL A 73 -44.81 26.07 84.25
CA VAL A 73 -44.08 24.84 83.91
C VAL A 73 -44.60 24.26 82.59
N ALA A 74 -45.91 24.28 82.35
CA ALA A 74 -46.50 23.83 81.10
C ALA A 74 -46.09 24.74 79.92
N GLU A 75 -46.06 26.05 80.11
CA GLU A 75 -45.61 27.02 79.10
C GLU A 75 -44.11 26.84 78.79
N ALA A 76 -43.27 26.72 79.82
CA ALA A 76 -41.84 26.45 79.65
C ALA A 76 -41.59 25.11 78.93
N ASN A 77 -42.37 24.06 79.25
CA ASN A 77 -42.29 22.78 78.57
C ASN A 77 -42.76 22.86 77.11
N ALA A 78 -43.81 23.63 76.83
CA ALA A 78 -44.30 23.86 75.47
C ALA A 78 -43.26 24.60 74.62
N ASP A 79 -42.60 25.62 75.17
CA ASP A 79 -41.56 26.36 74.48
C ASP A 79 -40.28 25.54 74.29
N LEU A 80 -39.92 24.73 75.28
CA LEU A 80 -38.83 23.76 75.16
C LEU A 80 -39.15 22.72 74.07
N ALA A 81 -40.40 22.24 74.00
CA ALA A 81 -40.85 21.34 72.95
C ALA A 81 -40.81 22.00 71.55
N LYS A 82 -41.25 23.26 71.42
CA LYS A 82 -41.13 24.03 70.17
C LYS A 82 -39.67 24.18 69.74
N LYS A 83 -38.77 24.54 70.67
CA LYS A 83 -37.33 24.66 70.38
C LYS A 83 -36.72 23.32 69.96
N LYS A 84 -37.05 22.23 70.66
CA LYS A 84 -36.63 20.87 70.28
C LYS A 84 -37.14 20.47 68.90
N ALA A 85 -38.40 20.77 68.57
CA ALA A 85 -38.95 20.49 67.25
C ALA A 85 -38.27 21.34 66.15
N GLY A 86 -37.98 22.61 66.43
CA GLY A 86 -37.23 23.49 65.54
C GLY A 86 -35.84 22.95 65.22
N TRP A 87 -35.07 22.59 66.25
CA TRP A 87 -33.73 22.00 66.07
C TRP A 87 -33.78 20.64 65.36
N SER A 88 -34.80 19.81 65.63
CA SER A 88 -34.97 18.55 64.92
C SER A 88 -35.29 18.76 63.44
N MET A 89 -36.11 19.76 63.10
CA MET A 89 -36.43 20.09 61.72
C MET A 89 -35.21 20.67 61.00
N GLU A 90 -34.44 21.54 61.66
CA GLU A 90 -33.21 22.11 61.12
C GLU A 90 -32.15 21.02 60.87
N ALA A 91 -32.00 20.06 61.79
CA ALA A 91 -31.12 18.90 61.60
C ALA A 91 -31.56 18.03 60.41
N GLN A 92 -32.86 17.76 60.25
CA GLN A 92 -33.39 17.02 59.11
C GLN A 92 -33.23 17.77 57.79
N VAL A 93 -33.42 19.09 57.78
CA VAL A 93 -33.20 19.93 56.58
C VAL A 93 -31.73 19.88 56.19
N ALA A 94 -30.80 20.03 57.14
CA ALA A 94 -29.37 19.93 56.86
C ALA A 94 -28.98 18.54 56.31
N GLU A 95 -29.57 17.46 56.82
CA GLU A 95 -29.34 16.10 56.31
C GLU A 95 -29.89 15.91 54.89
N VAL A 96 -31.10 16.40 54.61
CA VAL A 96 -31.71 16.34 53.27
C VAL A 96 -30.94 17.22 52.28
N GLU A 97 -30.48 18.40 52.69
CA GLU A 97 -29.66 19.27 51.84
C GLU A 97 -28.30 18.63 51.55
N ALA A 98 -27.66 18.00 52.55
CA ALA A 98 -26.41 17.28 52.36
C ALA A 98 -26.57 16.08 51.40
N THR A 99 -27.60 15.25 51.61
CA THR A 99 -27.88 14.10 50.73
C THR A 99 -28.23 14.55 49.30
N LYS A 100 -29.01 15.63 49.15
CA LYS A 100 -29.34 16.20 47.84
C LYS A 100 -28.09 16.77 47.16
N ALA A 101 -27.21 17.46 47.88
CA ALA A 101 -25.95 17.95 47.35
C ALA A 101 -25.04 16.82 46.87
N VAL A 102 -24.96 15.71 47.62
CA VAL A 102 -24.25 14.49 47.18
C VAL A 102 -24.87 13.93 45.91
N SER A 103 -26.21 13.77 45.87
CA SER A 103 -26.88 13.21 44.68
C SER A 103 -26.71 14.06 43.42
N LEU A 104 -26.68 15.39 43.55
CA LEU A 104 -26.41 16.29 42.42
C LEU A 104 -24.97 16.15 41.92
N ARG A 105 -24.01 16.07 42.84
CA ARG A 105 -22.60 15.84 42.50
C ARG A 105 -22.39 14.50 41.82
N ASP A 106 -23.05 13.45 42.31
CA ASP A 106 -23.00 12.13 41.69
C ASP A 106 -23.62 12.13 40.29
N ALA A 107 -24.75 12.83 40.09
CA ALA A 107 -25.38 12.98 38.78
C ALA A 107 -24.51 13.80 37.81
N GLU A 108 -23.90 14.90 38.27
CA GLU A 108 -22.94 15.70 37.49
C GLU A 108 -21.73 14.85 37.05
N LEU A 109 -21.16 14.07 37.98
CA LEU A 109 -20.05 13.17 37.71
C LEU A 109 -20.44 12.07 36.71
N GLN A 110 -21.64 11.52 36.84
CA GLN A 110 -22.13 10.49 35.92
C GLN A 110 -22.28 11.03 34.49
N ILE A 111 -22.80 12.26 34.33
CA ILE A 111 -22.89 12.92 33.02
C ILE A 111 -21.50 13.11 32.41
N GLU A 112 -20.51 13.52 33.21
CA GLU A 112 -19.13 13.71 32.71
C GLU A 112 -18.48 12.37 32.32
N VAL A 113 -18.70 11.31 33.10
CA VAL A 113 -18.21 9.96 32.78
C VAL A 113 -18.84 9.46 31.47
N GLU A 114 -20.15 9.64 31.28
CA GLU A 114 -20.83 9.26 30.04
C GLU A 114 -20.30 10.06 28.85
N ARG A 115 -20.04 11.36 29.03
CA ARG A 115 -19.43 12.22 28.01
C ARG A 115 -18.02 11.75 27.63
N MET A 116 -17.19 11.44 28.62
CA MET A 116 -15.83 10.93 28.40
C MET A 116 -15.85 9.54 27.74
N ASN A 117 -16.78 8.67 28.12
CA ASN A 117 -16.97 7.38 27.48
C ASN A 117 -17.45 7.54 26.02
N ALA A 118 -18.33 8.50 25.74
CA ALA A 118 -18.76 8.80 24.37
C ALA A 118 -17.59 9.32 23.53
N LEU A 119 -16.77 10.23 24.05
CA LEU A 119 -15.59 10.74 23.34
C LEU A 119 -14.58 9.61 23.07
N THR A 120 -14.21 8.83 24.07
CA THR A 120 -13.25 7.73 23.92
C THR A 120 -13.74 6.66 22.95
N THR A 121 -15.04 6.33 22.94
CA THR A 121 -15.60 5.41 21.94
C THR A 121 -15.55 5.99 20.54
N THR A 122 -15.83 7.28 20.34
CA THR A 122 -15.70 7.92 19.02
C THR A 122 -14.25 7.95 18.52
N GLU A 123 -13.29 8.23 19.40
CA GLU A 123 -11.86 8.20 19.06
C GLU A 123 -11.41 6.78 18.72
N LYS A 124 -11.83 5.78 19.51
CA LYS A 124 -11.54 4.37 19.24
C LYS A 124 -12.12 3.92 17.90
N LEU A 125 -13.36 4.31 17.58
CA LEU A 125 -13.99 4.01 16.28
C LEU A 125 -13.27 4.70 15.12
N LYS A 126 -12.88 5.98 15.27
CA LYS A 126 -12.08 6.69 14.27
C LYS A 126 -10.74 5.99 14.05
N ALA A 127 -10.04 5.59 15.11
CA ALA A 127 -8.78 4.87 15.01
C ALA A 127 -8.94 3.51 14.32
N GLN A 128 -10.00 2.76 14.65
CA GLN A 128 -10.31 1.49 13.97
C GLN A 128 -10.64 1.67 12.50
N LEU A 129 -11.42 2.70 12.14
CA LEU A 129 -11.75 2.99 10.74
C LEU A 129 -10.51 3.43 9.96
N LEU A 130 -9.68 4.30 10.52
CA LEU A 130 -8.43 4.73 9.90
C LEU A 130 -7.45 3.56 9.73
N SER A 131 -7.32 2.71 10.75
CA SER A 131 -6.50 1.49 10.68
C SER A 131 -7.04 0.50 9.64
N LYS A 132 -8.36 0.30 9.58
CA LYS A 132 -8.96 -0.60 8.58
C LYS A 132 -8.82 -0.04 7.17
N ALA A 133 -9.00 1.28 6.99
CA ALA A 133 -8.83 1.96 5.71
C ALA A 133 -7.37 1.86 5.23
N SER A 134 -6.39 2.15 6.10
CA SER A 134 -4.97 2.07 5.72
C SER A 134 -4.53 0.64 5.40
N VAL A 135 -5.01 -0.36 6.15
CA VAL A 135 -4.75 -1.77 5.84
C VAL A 135 -5.42 -2.18 4.53
N GLN A 136 -6.65 -1.74 4.27
CA GLN A 136 -7.35 -2.06 3.03
C GLN A 136 -6.69 -1.41 1.81
N GLU A 137 -6.26 -0.16 1.91
CA GLU A 137 -5.51 0.55 0.87
C GLU A 137 -4.16 -0.13 0.60
N ALA A 138 -3.39 -0.42 1.65
CA ALA A 138 -2.11 -1.13 1.52
C ALA A 138 -2.30 -2.52 0.87
N ASN A 139 -3.33 -3.26 1.27
CA ASN A 139 -3.66 -4.55 0.66
C ASN A 139 -4.05 -4.41 -0.82
N TRP A 140 -4.80 -3.36 -1.17
CA TRP A 140 -5.12 -3.08 -2.56
C TRP A 140 -3.85 -2.79 -3.36
N GLU A 141 -2.98 -1.91 -2.88
CA GLU A 141 -1.72 -1.60 -3.56
C GLU A 141 -0.82 -2.82 -3.76
N LEU A 142 -0.72 -3.68 -2.74
CA LEU A 142 0.01 -4.94 -2.85
C LEU A 142 -0.61 -5.85 -3.92
N TYR A 143 -1.93 -6.00 -3.92
CA TYR A 143 -2.65 -6.77 -4.93
C TYR A 143 -2.42 -6.21 -6.35
N ARG A 144 -2.45 -4.88 -6.51
CA ARG A 144 -2.17 -4.21 -7.78
C ARG A 144 -0.75 -4.50 -8.28
N LYS A 145 0.24 -4.40 -7.38
CA LYS A 145 1.65 -4.68 -7.70
C LYS A 145 1.85 -6.16 -8.05
N GLN A 146 1.21 -7.08 -7.33
CA GLN A 146 1.24 -8.51 -7.65
C GLN A 146 0.65 -8.78 -9.03
N LYS A 147 -0.54 -8.25 -9.34
CA LYS A 147 -1.17 -8.43 -10.65
C LYS A 147 -0.37 -7.81 -11.79
N ALA A 148 0.25 -6.65 -11.57
CA ALA A 148 1.14 -6.04 -12.56
C ALA A 148 2.40 -6.88 -12.77
N ALA A 149 3.00 -7.42 -11.70
CA ALA A 149 4.17 -8.30 -11.80
C ALA A 149 3.83 -9.62 -12.50
N GLU A 150 2.69 -10.24 -12.17
CA GLU A 150 2.17 -11.43 -12.85
C GLU A 150 1.93 -11.19 -14.34
N ALA A 151 1.36 -10.03 -14.72
CA ALA A 151 1.15 -9.67 -16.11
C ALA A 151 2.48 -9.55 -16.88
N ILE A 152 3.47 -8.88 -16.29
CA ILE A 152 4.81 -8.74 -16.89
C ILE A 152 5.50 -10.10 -17.03
N LEU A 153 5.39 -10.98 -16.04
CA LEU A 153 5.93 -12.33 -16.11
C LEU A 153 5.26 -13.13 -17.22
N TYR A 154 3.93 -13.08 -17.31
CA TYR A 154 3.17 -13.76 -18.35
C TYR A 154 3.53 -13.26 -19.75
N GLU A 155 3.65 -11.95 -19.94
CA GLU A 155 4.10 -11.37 -21.21
C GLU A 155 5.51 -11.87 -21.59
N LYS A 156 6.46 -11.86 -20.64
CA LYS A 156 7.82 -12.35 -20.88
C LYS A 156 7.88 -13.84 -21.18
N GLU A 157 7.08 -14.66 -20.50
CA GLU A 157 6.96 -16.09 -20.77
C GLU A 157 6.43 -16.33 -22.18
N ARG A 158 5.38 -15.62 -22.58
CA ARG A 158 4.81 -15.71 -23.94
C ARG A 158 5.78 -15.22 -25.02
N GLU A 159 6.49 -14.14 -24.79
CA GLU A 159 7.54 -13.67 -25.71
C GLU A 159 8.68 -14.68 -25.84
N ALA A 160 9.10 -15.30 -24.74
CA ALA A 160 10.14 -16.32 -24.76
C ALA A 160 9.67 -17.59 -25.48
N GLU A 161 8.43 -18.02 -25.24
CA GLU A 161 7.81 -19.15 -25.93
C GLU A 161 7.67 -18.88 -27.44
N ALA A 162 7.21 -17.69 -27.82
CA ALA A 162 7.13 -17.27 -29.23
C ALA A 162 8.51 -17.24 -29.90
N LYS A 163 9.55 -16.74 -29.21
CA LYS A 163 10.93 -16.76 -29.72
C LYS A 163 11.47 -18.18 -29.88
N LYS A 164 11.18 -19.09 -28.93
CA LYS A 164 11.55 -20.51 -29.05
C LYS A 164 10.85 -21.15 -30.24
N ALA A 165 9.53 -21.02 -30.35
CA ALA A 165 8.77 -21.57 -31.46
C ALA A 165 9.24 -21.02 -32.83
N ALA A 166 9.57 -19.73 -32.91
CA ALA A 166 10.11 -19.13 -34.12
C ALA A 166 11.51 -19.67 -34.45
N ALA A 167 12.38 -19.86 -33.46
CA ALA A 167 13.70 -20.45 -33.65
C ALA A 167 13.60 -21.92 -34.07
N ASP A 168 12.71 -22.69 -33.45
CA ASP A 168 12.46 -24.10 -33.78
C ASP A 168 11.91 -24.25 -35.21
N ALA A 169 10.98 -23.37 -35.62
CA ALA A 169 10.47 -23.33 -36.99
C ALA A 169 11.57 -22.94 -38.00
N ALA A 170 12.43 -21.98 -37.66
CA ALA A 170 13.56 -21.60 -38.50
C ALA A 170 14.60 -22.71 -38.60
N PHE A 171 14.86 -23.44 -37.52
CA PHE A 171 15.74 -24.60 -37.52
C PHE A 171 15.17 -25.73 -38.38
N TYR A 172 13.89 -26.06 -38.21
CA TYR A 172 13.23 -27.10 -38.97
C TYR A 172 13.19 -26.82 -40.48
N SER A 173 12.91 -25.57 -40.87
CA SER A 173 12.94 -25.18 -42.28
C SER A 173 14.34 -25.29 -42.89
N ARG A 174 15.38 -24.84 -42.18
CA ARG A 174 16.78 -25.01 -42.62
C ARG A 174 17.19 -26.47 -42.72
N GLN A 175 16.76 -27.31 -41.77
CA GLN A 175 17.01 -28.73 -41.80
C GLN A 175 16.39 -29.38 -43.04
N GLN A 176 15.12 -29.09 -43.35
CA GLN A 176 14.48 -29.62 -44.55
C GLN A 176 15.19 -29.19 -45.84
N VAL A 177 15.63 -27.93 -45.93
CA VAL A 177 16.38 -27.44 -47.10
C VAL A 177 17.71 -28.17 -47.22
N ALA A 178 18.46 -28.31 -46.13
CA ALA A 178 19.74 -29.02 -46.13
C ALA A 178 19.59 -30.50 -46.45
N ASP A 179 18.57 -31.16 -45.91
CA ASP A 179 18.25 -32.56 -46.19
C ASP A 179 17.82 -32.75 -47.66
N GLY A 180 17.06 -31.79 -48.21
CA GLY A 180 16.70 -31.74 -49.63
C GLY A 180 17.92 -31.60 -50.54
N GLU A 181 18.82 -30.66 -50.24
CA GLU A 181 20.09 -30.47 -50.98
C GLU A 181 21.00 -31.69 -50.89
N PHE A 182 21.11 -32.30 -49.70
CA PHE A 182 21.88 -33.52 -49.50
C PHE A 182 21.31 -34.68 -50.31
N TYR A 183 19.98 -34.85 -50.29
CA TYR A 183 19.30 -35.87 -51.09
C TYR A 183 19.51 -35.65 -52.59
N ALA A 184 19.39 -34.41 -53.07
CA ALA A 184 19.62 -34.04 -54.46
C ALA A 184 21.06 -34.37 -54.90
N LYS A 185 22.08 -33.91 -54.16
CA LYS A 185 23.49 -34.20 -54.44
C LYS A 185 23.80 -35.69 -54.40
N ARG A 186 23.19 -36.45 -53.47
CA ARG A 186 23.34 -37.91 -53.43
C ARG A 186 22.78 -38.55 -54.70
N LYS A 187 21.60 -38.10 -55.17
CA LYS A 187 21.01 -38.61 -56.41
C LYS A 187 21.80 -38.20 -57.66
N GLU A 188 22.36 -37.00 -57.69
CA GLU A 188 23.28 -36.58 -58.74
C GLU A 188 24.54 -37.45 -58.77
N ALA A 189 25.14 -37.71 -57.60
CA ALA A 189 26.32 -38.58 -57.50
C ALA A 189 26.00 -40.02 -57.91
N GLU A 190 24.87 -40.59 -57.48
CA GLU A 190 24.38 -41.89 -57.93
C GLU A 190 24.20 -41.92 -59.46
N GLY A 191 23.64 -40.85 -60.04
CA GLY A 191 23.49 -40.68 -61.49
C GLY A 191 24.83 -40.66 -62.22
N LEU A 192 25.81 -39.90 -61.71
CA LEU A 192 27.17 -39.85 -62.28
C LEU A 192 27.87 -41.20 -62.21
N VAL A 193 27.73 -41.93 -61.09
CA VAL A 193 28.27 -43.29 -60.96
C VAL A 193 27.61 -44.22 -61.99
N ALA A 194 26.29 -44.15 -62.17
CA ALA A 194 25.59 -44.95 -63.17
C ALA A 194 26.05 -44.62 -64.60
N VAL A 195 26.24 -43.34 -64.93
CA VAL A 195 26.78 -42.93 -66.24
C VAL A 195 28.22 -43.41 -66.41
N ALA A 196 29.08 -43.28 -65.40
CA ALA A 196 30.47 -43.76 -65.45
C ALA A 196 30.53 -45.28 -65.60
N GLN A 197 29.66 -46.02 -64.91
CA GLN A 197 29.52 -47.46 -65.08
C GLN A 197 29.05 -47.81 -66.49
N ALA A 198 28.06 -47.11 -67.03
CA ALA A 198 27.58 -47.31 -68.39
C ALA A 198 28.67 -47.03 -69.43
N GLN A 199 29.46 -45.96 -69.26
CA GLN A 199 30.63 -45.66 -70.10
C GLN A 199 31.70 -46.75 -69.98
N GLY A 200 31.97 -47.24 -68.77
CA GLY A 200 32.90 -48.34 -68.54
C GLY A 200 32.47 -49.64 -69.22
N VAL A 201 31.18 -49.99 -69.13
CA VAL A 201 30.61 -51.14 -69.85
C VAL A 201 30.70 -50.94 -71.35
N TYR A 202 30.33 -49.77 -71.86
CA TYR A 202 30.43 -49.45 -73.29
C TYR A 202 31.87 -49.61 -73.82
N LEU A 203 32.85 -49.00 -73.16
CA LEU A 203 34.26 -49.11 -73.52
C LEU A 203 34.75 -50.55 -73.47
N ARG A 204 34.32 -51.32 -72.45
CA ARG A 204 34.65 -52.74 -72.33
C ARG A 204 34.07 -53.56 -73.48
N THR A 205 32.80 -53.35 -73.82
CA THR A 205 32.16 -54.07 -74.95
C THR A 205 32.82 -53.77 -76.29
N LEU A 206 33.25 -52.52 -76.51
CA LEU A 206 34.02 -52.13 -77.70
C LEU A 206 35.42 -52.76 -77.72
N LEU A 207 36.11 -52.77 -76.57
CA LEU A 207 37.42 -53.39 -76.45
C LEU A 207 37.34 -54.90 -76.74
N ASP A 208 36.33 -55.58 -76.20
CA ASP A 208 36.08 -57.00 -76.41
C ASP A 208 35.75 -57.29 -77.89
N ALA A 209 34.93 -56.46 -78.53
CA ALA A 209 34.60 -56.57 -79.96
C ALA A 209 35.82 -56.37 -80.89
N LEU A 210 36.78 -55.53 -80.48
CA LEU A 210 38.04 -55.28 -81.19
C LEU A 210 39.16 -56.29 -80.81
N GLY A 211 38.82 -57.37 -80.11
CA GLY A 211 39.75 -58.43 -79.73
C GLY A 211 40.82 -57.98 -78.73
N GLY A 212 40.55 -56.97 -77.90
CA GLY A 212 41.49 -56.43 -76.92
C GLY A 212 42.54 -55.48 -77.49
N ASN A 213 42.46 -55.09 -78.76
CA ASN A 213 43.41 -54.16 -79.37
C ASN A 213 43.15 -52.72 -78.94
N TYR A 214 43.90 -52.26 -77.94
CA TYR A 214 43.81 -50.90 -77.39
C TYR A 214 44.08 -49.79 -78.42
N ALA A 215 45.00 -50.00 -79.38
CA ALA A 215 45.34 -48.98 -80.37
C ALA A 215 44.15 -48.67 -81.29
N ALA A 216 43.47 -49.72 -81.77
CA ALA A 216 42.28 -49.58 -82.61
C ALA A 216 41.12 -48.90 -81.85
N LEU A 217 40.93 -49.23 -80.57
CA LEU A 217 39.92 -48.60 -79.73
C LEU A 217 40.19 -47.11 -79.54
N ARG A 218 41.43 -46.75 -79.20
CA ARG A 218 41.85 -45.34 -79.03
C ARG A 218 41.59 -44.55 -80.31
N ASP A 219 42.03 -45.08 -81.45
CA ASP A 219 41.88 -44.39 -82.73
C ASP A 219 40.39 -44.24 -83.11
N TYR A 220 39.56 -45.26 -82.87
CA TYR A 220 38.11 -45.18 -83.05
C TYR A 220 37.48 -44.10 -82.16
N LEU A 221 37.85 -44.03 -80.87
CA LEU A 221 37.36 -43.01 -79.95
C LEU A 221 37.82 -41.60 -80.37
N MET A 222 39.06 -41.45 -80.85
CA MET A 222 39.57 -40.16 -81.35
C MET A 222 38.83 -39.69 -82.61
N ILE A 223 38.49 -40.62 -83.51
CA ILE A 223 37.72 -40.31 -84.72
C ILE A 223 36.27 -39.98 -84.38
N ASN A 224 35.60 -40.81 -83.58
CA ASN A 224 34.19 -40.63 -83.22
C ASN A 224 33.99 -39.38 -82.34
N GLY A 225 34.90 -39.17 -81.36
CA GLY A 225 34.93 -37.97 -80.54
C GLY A 225 35.27 -36.69 -81.30
N GLY A 226 35.57 -36.76 -82.60
CA GLY A 226 35.84 -35.59 -83.44
C GLY A 226 37.15 -34.86 -83.10
N LEU A 227 38.04 -35.50 -82.33
CA LEU A 227 39.27 -34.88 -81.82
C LEU A 227 40.14 -34.30 -82.96
N TYR A 228 40.24 -35.00 -84.09
CA TYR A 228 40.97 -34.50 -85.24
C TYR A 228 40.36 -33.23 -85.85
N ARG A 229 39.03 -33.10 -85.83
CA ARG A 229 38.34 -31.88 -86.29
C ARG A 229 38.60 -30.73 -85.33
N GLU A 230 38.59 -31.00 -84.02
CA GLU A 230 38.89 -29.99 -82.99
C GLU A 230 40.34 -29.53 -83.06
N ILE A 231 41.30 -30.45 -83.16
CA ILE A 231 42.73 -30.13 -83.33
C ILE A 231 42.94 -29.30 -84.61
N ALA A 232 42.31 -29.69 -85.72
CA ALA A 232 42.40 -28.92 -86.96
C ALA A 232 41.85 -27.49 -86.79
N LYS A 233 40.74 -27.33 -86.07
CA LYS A 233 40.13 -26.03 -85.77
C LYS A 233 41.02 -25.18 -84.84
N ILE A 234 41.54 -25.74 -83.75
CA ILE A 234 42.44 -25.03 -82.84
C ILE A 234 43.71 -24.59 -83.57
N ASN A 235 44.27 -25.45 -84.41
CA ASN A 235 45.44 -25.12 -85.22
C ASN A 235 45.13 -24.03 -86.26
N SER A 236 43.95 -24.07 -86.91
CA SER A 236 43.55 -23.02 -87.85
C SER A 236 43.33 -21.69 -87.14
N ASP A 237 42.68 -21.70 -85.97
CA ASP A 237 42.42 -20.49 -85.17
C ASP A 237 43.73 -19.88 -84.65
N ALA A 238 44.68 -20.72 -84.21
CA ALA A 238 46.02 -20.28 -83.80
C ALA A 238 46.80 -19.66 -84.97
N VAL A 239 46.78 -20.27 -86.17
CA VAL A 239 47.43 -19.73 -87.37
C VAL A 239 46.73 -18.45 -87.86
N GLN A 240 45.40 -18.36 -87.73
CA GLN A 240 44.63 -17.16 -88.04
C GLN A 240 44.98 -16.00 -87.09
N GLY A 241 45.14 -16.29 -85.79
CA GLY A 241 45.54 -15.31 -84.78
C GLY A 241 46.98 -14.82 -84.90
N LEU A 242 47.86 -15.60 -85.55
CA LEU A 242 49.27 -15.26 -85.73
C LEU A 242 49.53 -14.13 -86.74
N GLN A 243 48.55 -13.71 -87.56
CA GLN A 243 48.68 -12.68 -88.60
C GLN A 243 50.12 -12.51 -89.12
N PRO A 244 50.73 -13.53 -89.73
CA PRO A 244 52.12 -13.43 -90.12
C PRO A 244 52.26 -12.32 -91.17
N LYS A 245 53.05 -11.28 -90.86
CA LYS A 245 53.54 -10.33 -91.87
C LYS A 245 54.50 -11.09 -92.76
N ILE A 246 53.97 -11.69 -93.83
CA ILE A 246 54.77 -12.36 -94.85
C ILE A 246 55.54 -11.27 -95.61
N SER A 247 56.79 -11.06 -95.23
CA SER A 247 57.72 -10.26 -96.03
C SER A 247 58.07 -11.05 -97.29
N ILE A 248 57.42 -10.71 -98.40
CA ILE A 248 57.67 -11.32 -99.70
C ILE A 248 59.02 -10.81 -100.19
N TRP A 249 60.06 -11.64 -100.13
CA TRP A 249 61.36 -11.32 -100.70
C TRP A 249 61.33 -11.64 -102.20
N THR A 250 60.87 -10.69 -103.02
CA THR A 250 61.00 -10.80 -104.47
C THR A 250 62.40 -10.38 -104.87
N ASN A 251 63.30 -11.35 -105.04
CA ASN A 251 64.55 -11.15 -105.77
C ASN A 251 64.22 -11.05 -107.27
N GLY A 252 63.92 -9.84 -107.73
CA GLY A 252 63.67 -9.56 -109.14
C GLY A 252 64.95 -9.60 -109.96
N LYS A 253 65.35 -10.79 -110.44
CA LYS A 253 66.21 -10.92 -111.62
C LYS A 253 65.53 -11.87 -112.62
N GLY A 254 64.98 -11.30 -113.70
CA GLY A 254 64.48 -12.06 -114.85
C GLY A 254 63.57 -11.25 -115.78
N GLY A 255 64.11 -10.72 -116.90
CA GLY A 255 63.30 -10.08 -117.96
C GLY A 255 63.98 -9.24 -119.05
N VAL A 256 65.10 -9.69 -119.63
CA VAL A 256 65.57 -9.49 -121.03
C VAL A 256 65.06 -8.27 -121.86
N ARG A 257 65.91 -7.27 -122.15
CA ARG A 257 66.59 -7.01 -123.48
C ARG A 257 67.34 -5.67 -123.55
N ASN A 258 68.60 -5.78 -123.99
CA ASN A 258 69.33 -4.93 -124.95
C ASN A 258 69.58 -3.44 -124.63
N ASP A 259 70.80 -3.07 -124.23
CA ASP A 259 71.93 -2.70 -125.12
C ASP A 259 72.89 -1.72 -124.40
N GLY A 260 74.19 -1.82 -124.67
CA GLY A 260 75.13 -0.70 -124.49
C GLY A 260 75.93 -0.59 -123.19
N ALA A 261 77.12 -1.20 -123.20
CA ALA A 261 78.43 -0.68 -122.78
C ALA A 261 78.65 0.00 -121.40
N GLY A 262 79.69 -0.48 -120.70
CA GLY A 262 80.63 0.38 -119.96
C GLY A 262 80.60 0.31 -118.42
N GLU A 263 81.51 -0.49 -117.86
CA GLU A 263 82.47 -0.12 -116.79
C GLU A 263 81.96 0.50 -115.45
N GLY A 264 82.17 -0.21 -114.32
CA GLY A 264 82.22 0.42 -112.98
C GLY A 264 81.49 -0.25 -111.79
N ASN A 265 81.65 -1.56 -111.55
CA ASN A 265 80.97 -2.27 -110.45
C ASN A 265 81.78 -2.39 -109.15
N ALA A 266 81.93 -1.27 -108.43
CA ALA A 266 82.29 -1.24 -106.99
C ALA A 266 81.23 -0.53 -106.13
N MET A 267 80.29 0.19 -106.76
CA MET A 267 79.16 0.85 -106.09
C MET A 267 77.94 -0.06 -105.91
N GLU A 268 77.84 -1.16 -106.67
CA GLU A 268 76.69 -2.08 -106.64
C GLU A 268 76.69 -2.99 -105.39
N GLU A 269 77.86 -3.41 -104.90
CA GLU A 269 78.00 -4.17 -103.64
C GLU A 269 77.75 -3.28 -102.41
N VAL A 270 78.22 -2.03 -102.43
CA VAL A 270 77.99 -1.06 -101.34
C VAL A 270 76.53 -0.57 -101.32
N ALA A 271 75.89 -0.44 -102.48
CA ALA A 271 74.45 -0.16 -102.57
C ALA A 271 73.59 -1.33 -102.06
N GLY A 272 74.06 -2.57 -102.21
CA GLY A 272 73.46 -3.75 -101.58
C GLY A 272 73.47 -3.66 -100.06
N VAL A 273 74.62 -3.34 -99.45
CA VAL A 273 74.75 -3.16 -98.00
C VAL A 273 73.93 -1.97 -97.50
N TYR A 274 73.91 -0.86 -98.24
CA TYR A 274 73.13 0.33 -97.88
C TYR A 274 71.61 0.10 -97.96
N LYS A 275 71.14 -0.81 -98.82
CA LYS A 275 69.73 -1.24 -98.90
C LYS A 275 69.35 -2.29 -97.84
N MET A 276 70.32 -2.99 -97.24
CA MET A 276 70.10 -3.94 -96.15
C MET A 276 70.04 -3.27 -94.76
N LEU A 277 70.55 -2.05 -94.63
CA LEU A 277 70.61 -1.30 -93.39
C LEU A 277 69.22 -0.88 -92.84
N PRO A 278 68.30 -0.30 -93.64
CA PRO A 278 67.02 0.20 -93.10
C PRO A 278 66.11 -0.87 -92.45
N PRO A 279 65.99 -2.10 -93.00
CA PRO A 279 65.20 -3.16 -92.37
C PRO A 279 65.83 -3.68 -91.08
N LEU A 280 67.16 -3.82 -91.01
CA LEU A 280 67.85 -4.24 -89.77
C LEU A 280 67.65 -3.23 -88.64
N PHE A 281 67.66 -1.94 -88.96
CA PHE A 281 67.39 -0.89 -87.96
C PHE A 281 65.94 -0.88 -87.50
N LYS A 282 64.96 -1.14 -88.38
CA LYS A 282 63.56 -1.32 -87.97
C LYS A 282 63.38 -2.52 -87.05
N THR A 283 64.01 -3.65 -87.35
CA THR A 283 63.91 -4.84 -86.48
C THR A 283 64.59 -4.64 -85.14
N VAL A 284 65.75 -3.97 -85.10
CA VAL A 284 66.43 -3.65 -83.84
C VAL A 284 65.64 -2.62 -83.03
N GLN A 285 65.06 -1.60 -83.67
CA GLN A 285 64.21 -0.60 -83.02
C GLN A 285 62.91 -1.19 -82.47
N GLU A 286 62.24 -2.07 -83.22
CA GLU A 286 61.01 -2.75 -82.77
C GLU A 286 61.28 -3.76 -81.63
N GLN A 287 62.46 -4.38 -81.58
CA GLN A 287 62.81 -5.35 -80.53
C GLN A 287 63.47 -4.73 -79.29
N THR A 288 64.15 -3.60 -79.41
CA THR A 288 64.93 -3.00 -78.30
C THR A 288 64.47 -1.59 -77.90
N GLY A 289 63.63 -0.93 -78.69
CA GLY A 289 63.05 0.39 -78.39
C GLY A 289 64.01 1.58 -78.49
N MET A 290 65.27 1.39 -78.89
CA MET A 290 66.26 2.48 -79.00
C MET A 290 66.25 3.13 -80.39
N LEU A 291 66.31 4.47 -80.43
CA LEU A 291 66.45 5.28 -81.64
C LEU A 291 67.94 5.41 -82.04
N PRO A 292 68.29 5.34 -83.34
CA PRO A 292 69.66 5.53 -83.79
C PRO A 292 70.15 6.98 -83.61
N PRO A 293 71.47 7.23 -83.47
CA PRO A 293 72.02 8.55 -83.17
C PRO A 293 71.73 9.62 -84.26
N PRO A 294 71.59 10.92 -83.91
CA PRO A 294 71.01 11.94 -84.79
C PRO A 294 71.81 12.32 -86.04
N TRP A 295 73.11 12.04 -86.11
CA TRP A 295 73.96 12.35 -87.28
C TRP A 295 73.82 11.31 -88.41
N MET A 296 73.04 10.26 -88.19
CA MET A 296 72.84 9.12 -89.10
C MET A 296 71.46 9.11 -89.78
N GLY A 297 70.86 10.31 -89.93
CA GLY A 297 69.60 10.54 -90.62
C GLY A 297 68.36 10.37 -89.73
N SER A 298 67.42 11.31 -89.83
CA SER A 298 66.12 11.24 -89.15
C SER A 298 65.14 10.37 -89.93
N LEU A 299 64.49 9.43 -89.26
CA LEU A 299 63.27 8.82 -89.75
C LEU A 299 62.19 9.91 -89.81
N THR A 300 61.79 10.31 -91.02
CA THR A 300 60.62 11.17 -91.21
C THR A 300 59.37 10.31 -91.06
N ASP A 301 58.78 10.36 -89.88
CA ASP A 301 57.47 9.78 -89.63
C ASP A 301 56.42 10.68 -90.28
N SER A 302 56.00 10.34 -91.51
CA SER A 302 54.88 10.98 -92.18
C SER A 302 53.60 10.27 -91.74
N GLY A 303 53.03 10.78 -90.66
CA GLY A 303 51.81 10.27 -90.05
C GLY A 303 50.60 10.37 -90.98
N ASN A 304 49.62 9.50 -90.72
CA ASN A 304 48.25 9.72 -91.13
C ASN A 304 47.37 9.70 -89.89
N SER A 305 47.11 10.90 -89.37
CA SER A 305 46.01 11.19 -88.47
C SER A 305 44.71 11.19 -89.28
N ASN A 306 43.74 10.36 -88.89
CA ASN A 306 42.34 10.68 -89.11
C ASN A 306 41.46 10.09 -88.01
N MET A 307 40.56 10.95 -87.53
CA MET A 307 39.64 10.78 -86.42
C MET A 307 38.61 9.67 -86.64
N LYS A 308 38.39 8.81 -85.63
CA LYS A 308 37.14 8.72 -84.84
C LYS A 308 37.36 7.82 -83.62
#